data_AF-A0A2N5SC17-F1
#
_entry.id   AF-A0A2N5SC17-F1
#
_cell.length_a   1.000
_cell.length_b   1.000
_cell.length_c   1.000
_cell.angle_alpha   90.00
_cell.angle_beta   90.00
_cell.angle_gamma   90.00
#
_symmetry.space_group_name_H-M   'P 1'
#
loop_
_entity.id
_entity.type
_entity.pdbx_description
1 polymer ?
#
loop_
_entity_poly.entity_id
_entity_poly.type
_entity_poly.pdbx_seq_one_letter_code
_entity_poly.pdbx_strand_id
1 'polypeptide(L)'
;MNRTQLIAKCIHPLESQLALSSRVGRRNLPITQPGYNRLKSSSADQPDEKLHPIFSTSKPAPLPSFKTDPYPIPLQNPAHPTTQKEAHSAGNQQVYHQIDQLKQVEDQHAESYNDIQSADTINKLRSRLVYQSRKRGIVEIELLLSTFVEAEQWLKAWDLKQLTQYSRLLMLPDWDLYYYLVKKHDPPADSEFFNSDLLAQLRTHTANSSKTVRIMPSLQP
;
A
#
# COMPACT_ATOMS: atom_id res chain seq x y z
N MET A 1 48.26 -28.51 -24.74
CA MET A 1 47.52 -29.79 -24.80
C MET A 1 46.42 -29.75 -23.74
N ASN A 2 45.19 -29.56 -24.21
CA ASN A 2 43.99 -29.38 -23.40
C ASN A 2 43.49 -30.73 -22.87
N ARG A 3 43.11 -30.81 -21.59
CA ARG A 3 42.42 -31.98 -21.02
C ARG A 3 41.11 -31.54 -20.39
N THR A 4 40.11 -31.40 -21.25
CA THR A 4 38.70 -31.25 -20.90
C THR A 4 38.18 -32.62 -20.44
N GLN A 5 37.74 -32.75 -19.19
CA GLN A 5 37.01 -33.94 -18.73
C GLN A 5 35.52 -33.62 -18.66
N LEU A 6 34.76 -34.31 -19.51
CA LEU A 6 33.31 -34.38 -19.54
C LEU A 6 32.84 -35.35 -18.45
N ILE A 7 31.96 -34.92 -17.56
CA ILE A 7 31.18 -35.84 -16.71
C ILE A 7 29.71 -35.68 -17.11
N ALA A 8 29.17 -36.73 -17.70
CA ALA A 8 27.81 -36.84 -18.15
C ALA A 8 26.99 -37.72 -17.19
N LYS A 9 25.78 -37.24 -16.89
CA LYS A 9 24.53 -37.98 -16.61
C LYS A 9 24.46 -38.89 -15.38
N CYS A 10 23.50 -38.58 -14.50
CA CYS A 10 22.48 -39.54 -14.04
C CYS A 10 21.22 -38.75 -13.65
N ILE A 11 20.31 -38.63 -14.62
CA ILE A 11 18.91 -38.22 -14.43
C ILE A 11 18.15 -39.52 -14.23
N HIS A 12 17.49 -39.68 -13.09
CA HIS A 12 16.54 -40.77 -12.87
C HIS A 12 15.11 -40.27 -13.16
N PRO A 13 14.39 -40.87 -14.13
CA PRO A 13 12.96 -40.71 -14.32
C PRO A 13 12.23 -41.90 -13.68
N LEU A 14 11.32 -41.64 -12.74
CA LEU A 14 10.31 -42.59 -12.24
C LEU A 14 9.06 -41.73 -11.96
N GLU A 15 8.17 -41.56 -12.93
CA GLU A 15 7.13 -42.49 -13.36
C GLU A 15 5.83 -42.34 -12.56
N SER A 16 4.79 -42.12 -13.35
CA SER A 16 3.39 -41.89 -13.07
C SER A 16 2.73 -43.01 -12.26
N GLN A 17 1.88 -42.62 -11.33
CA GLN A 17 0.74 -43.43 -10.90
C GLN A 17 -0.53 -42.60 -11.07
N LEU A 18 -1.19 -42.80 -12.21
CA LEU A 18 -2.61 -42.51 -12.40
C LEU A 18 -3.40 -43.53 -11.57
N ALA A 19 -4.16 -43.05 -10.59
CA ALA A 19 -5.30 -43.79 -10.06
C ALA A 19 -6.54 -42.90 -10.16
N LEU A 20 -7.33 -43.16 -11.21
CA LEU A 20 -8.73 -42.73 -11.22
C LEU A 20 -9.46 -43.46 -10.08
N SER A 21 -10.06 -42.69 -9.18
CA SER A 21 -11.18 -43.18 -8.38
C SER A 21 -12.31 -42.16 -8.47
N SER A 22 -13.30 -42.54 -9.28
CA SER A 22 -14.62 -41.95 -9.32
C SER A 22 -15.34 -42.18 -8.00
N ARG A 23 -15.73 -41.11 -7.30
CA ARG A 23 -17.04 -41.01 -6.66
C ARG A 23 -17.33 -39.56 -6.30
N VAL A 24 -18.30 -39.01 -7.03
CA VAL A 24 -19.05 -37.81 -6.67
C VAL A 24 -19.68 -38.05 -5.29
N GLY A 25 -19.23 -37.27 -4.31
CA GLY A 25 -19.87 -37.15 -3.01
C GLY A 25 -19.96 -35.68 -2.67
N ARG A 26 -21.07 -35.04 -3.05
CA ARG A 26 -21.42 -33.70 -2.55
C ARG A 26 -21.57 -33.80 -1.04
N ARG A 27 -20.53 -33.43 -0.29
CA ARG A 27 -20.66 -33.17 1.13
C ARG A 27 -21.37 -31.83 1.27
N ASN A 28 -22.70 -31.89 1.41
CA ASN A 28 -23.50 -30.77 1.88
C ASN A 28 -23.10 -30.50 3.33
N LEU A 29 -22.11 -29.64 3.54
CA LEU A 29 -21.89 -28.98 4.82
C LEU A 29 -22.96 -27.88 4.91
N PRO A 30 -23.86 -27.90 5.91
CA PRO A 30 -24.76 -26.78 6.12
C PRO A 30 -23.91 -25.57 6.51
N ILE A 31 -23.83 -24.60 5.60
CA ILE A 31 -23.39 -23.25 5.93
C ILE A 31 -24.43 -22.73 6.93
N THR A 32 -24.10 -22.78 8.22
CA THR A 32 -24.79 -21.97 9.22
C THR A 32 -24.47 -20.53 8.88
N GLN A 33 -25.38 -19.92 8.12
CA GLN A 33 -25.42 -18.47 7.96
C GLN A 33 -25.49 -17.88 9.37
N PRO A 34 -24.61 -16.94 9.77
CA PRO A 34 -24.90 -16.14 10.94
C PRO A 34 -26.24 -15.47 10.68
N GLY A 35 -27.25 -15.87 11.44
CA GLY A 35 -28.59 -15.33 11.34
C GLY A 35 -28.56 -13.85 11.69
N TYR A 36 -28.35 -13.01 10.69
CA TYR A 36 -28.92 -11.67 10.75
C TYR A 36 -30.42 -11.89 10.68
N ASN A 37 -31.06 -11.81 11.85
CA ASN A 37 -32.49 -11.64 11.96
C ASN A 37 -32.84 -10.29 11.31
N ARG A 38 -32.85 -10.24 9.98
CA ARG A 38 -33.56 -9.21 9.24
C ARG A 38 -35.02 -9.54 9.43
N LEU A 39 -35.61 -8.95 10.47
CA LEU A 39 -37.05 -8.92 10.66
C LEU A 39 -37.68 -8.51 9.32
N LYS A 40 -38.34 -9.45 8.66
CA LYS A 40 -39.25 -9.12 7.56
C LYS A 40 -40.42 -8.41 8.23
N SER A 41 -40.47 -7.08 8.13
CA SER A 41 -41.67 -6.33 8.47
C SER A 41 -42.72 -6.62 7.39
N SER A 42 -43.58 -7.60 7.68
CA SER A 42 -44.90 -7.67 7.06
C SER A 42 -45.82 -6.72 7.82
N SER A 43 -46.06 -5.53 7.29
CA SER A 43 -47.35 -4.84 7.35
C SER A 43 -47.18 -3.47 6.72
N ALA A 44 -47.79 -3.29 5.55
CA ALA A 44 -48.22 -1.97 5.12
C ALA A 44 -49.22 -1.42 6.16
N ASP A 45 -49.16 -0.11 6.38
CA ASP A 45 -50.17 0.72 7.09
C ASP A 45 -50.22 0.67 8.63
N GLN A 46 -49.10 0.96 9.30
CA GLN A 46 -49.15 1.65 10.60
C GLN A 46 -48.26 2.88 10.55
N PRO A 47 -48.74 4.07 10.99
CA PRO A 47 -47.94 5.29 10.94
C PRO A 47 -46.76 5.18 11.92
N ASP A 48 -45.54 5.35 11.41
CA ASP A 48 -44.25 5.31 12.12
C ASP A 48 -44.07 6.48 13.12
N GLU A 49 -45.12 6.92 13.82
CA GLU A 49 -45.09 8.10 14.69
C GLU A 49 -44.25 7.91 15.96
N LYS A 50 -43.96 6.67 16.34
CA LYS A 50 -43.23 6.32 17.58
C LYS A 50 -41.76 5.95 17.38
N LEU A 51 -41.27 5.92 16.14
CA LEU A 51 -39.86 5.62 15.87
C LEU A 51 -39.02 6.91 15.81
N HIS A 52 -37.82 6.88 16.39
CA HIS A 52 -36.87 7.98 16.20
C HIS A 52 -36.56 8.13 14.70
N PRO A 53 -36.48 9.36 14.17
CA PRO A 53 -36.41 9.63 12.73
C PRO A 53 -35.17 9.05 12.03
N ILE A 54 -34.15 8.62 12.78
CA ILE A 54 -33.00 7.90 12.24
C ILE A 54 -33.38 6.49 11.74
N PHE A 55 -34.40 5.87 12.35
CA PHE A 55 -34.87 4.52 12.02
C PHE A 55 -36.14 4.50 11.16
N SER A 56 -36.74 5.67 10.89
CA SER A 56 -37.93 5.80 10.04
C SER A 56 -37.55 5.79 8.55
N THR A 57 -38.28 5.02 7.74
CA THR A 57 -38.07 4.96 6.28
C THR A 57 -38.79 6.07 5.54
N SER A 58 -39.83 6.66 6.14
CA SER A 58 -40.68 7.70 5.56
C SER A 58 -40.19 9.13 5.81
N LYS A 59 -39.53 9.36 6.95
CA LYS A 59 -39.06 10.68 7.38
C LYS A 59 -37.59 10.60 7.80
N PRO A 60 -36.64 10.78 6.86
CA PRO A 60 -35.23 10.80 7.22
C PRO A 60 -34.94 11.93 8.20
N ALA A 61 -34.14 11.66 9.22
CA ALA A 61 -33.65 12.70 10.11
C ALA A 61 -33.00 13.83 9.27
N PRO A 62 -33.34 15.11 9.51
CA PRO A 62 -32.63 16.22 8.88
C PRO A 62 -31.14 16.05 9.20
N LEU A 63 -30.29 16.03 8.18
CA LEU A 63 -28.84 16.06 8.38
C LEU A 63 -28.53 17.25 9.31
N PRO A 64 -27.68 17.09 10.35
CA PRO A 64 -27.35 18.20 11.24
C PRO A 64 -26.84 19.35 10.39
N SER A 65 -27.59 20.44 10.38
CA SER A 65 -27.27 21.59 9.54
C SER A 65 -26.04 22.30 10.13
N PHE A 66 -25.14 22.76 9.27
CA PHE A 66 -24.00 23.62 9.65
C PHE A 66 -24.40 24.79 10.56
N LYS A 67 -25.64 25.30 10.44
CA LYS A 67 -26.13 26.44 11.22
C LYS A 67 -26.60 26.06 12.63
N THR A 68 -26.86 24.79 12.88
CA THR A 68 -27.57 24.32 14.09
C THR A 68 -26.67 23.48 15.00
N ASP A 69 -25.57 22.94 14.47
CA ASP A 69 -24.57 22.22 15.24
C ASP A 69 -23.64 23.21 15.98
N PRO A 70 -23.48 23.13 17.31
CA PRO A 70 -22.51 23.95 18.05
C PRO A 70 -21.05 23.69 17.63
N TYR A 71 -20.76 22.57 16.97
CA TYR A 71 -19.45 22.24 16.41
C TYR A 71 -19.57 21.79 14.95
N PRO A 72 -19.86 22.72 14.02
CA PRO A 72 -20.11 22.35 12.64
C PRO A 72 -18.84 21.82 11.99
N ILE A 73 -18.93 20.61 11.43
CA ILE A 73 -17.84 20.00 10.68
C ILE A 73 -17.52 20.89 9.45
N PRO A 74 -16.27 21.34 9.24
CA PRO A 74 -15.92 22.31 8.18
C PRO A 74 -16.28 21.84 6.77
N LEU A 75 -16.25 20.53 6.53
CA LEU A 75 -16.56 19.89 5.25
C LEU A 75 -18.07 19.87 4.92
N GLN A 76 -18.94 20.23 5.87
CA GLN A 76 -20.38 20.39 5.63
C GLN A 76 -20.74 21.79 5.11
N ASN A 77 -19.82 22.75 5.12
CA ASN A 77 -20.09 24.09 4.64
C ASN A 77 -20.09 24.12 3.10
N PRO A 78 -21.22 24.40 2.43
CA PRO A 78 -21.30 24.41 0.96
C PRO A 78 -20.49 25.55 0.32
N ALA A 79 -20.09 26.56 1.08
CA ALA A 79 -19.20 27.63 0.63
C ALA A 79 -17.72 27.31 0.85
N HIS A 80 -17.39 26.18 1.52
CA HIS A 80 -16.01 25.75 1.70
C HIS A 80 -15.51 25.07 0.41
N PRO A 81 -14.28 25.40 -0.06
CA PRO A 81 -13.74 24.87 -1.33
C PRO A 81 -13.65 23.34 -1.38
N THR A 82 -13.60 22.68 -0.22
CA THR A 82 -13.49 21.22 -0.07
C THR A 82 -14.81 20.45 -0.24
N THR A 83 -15.95 21.13 -0.33
CA THR A 83 -17.30 20.50 -0.31
C THR A 83 -17.83 20.16 -1.71
N GLN A 84 -17.19 20.65 -2.78
CA GLN A 84 -17.56 20.26 -4.14
C GLN A 84 -17.17 18.78 -4.38
N LYS A 85 -18.15 17.97 -4.84
CA LYS A 85 -18.11 16.50 -4.91
C LYS A 85 -17.13 15.89 -5.94
N GLU A 86 -16.03 16.57 -6.24
CA GLU A 86 -15.01 16.15 -7.21
C GLU A 86 -13.62 16.15 -6.56
N ALA A 87 -13.45 15.47 -5.42
CA ALA A 87 -12.21 15.55 -4.65
C ALA A 87 -11.60 14.17 -4.32
N HIS A 88 -11.59 13.26 -5.30
CA HIS A 88 -10.70 12.09 -5.23
C HIS A 88 -9.35 12.32 -5.95
N SER A 89 -9.18 13.45 -6.66
CA SER A 89 -7.95 13.76 -7.40
C SER A 89 -7.15 14.96 -6.85
N ALA A 90 -7.78 15.92 -6.17
CA ALA A 90 -7.12 17.17 -5.77
C ALA A 90 -6.22 17.04 -4.52
N GLY A 91 -6.52 16.10 -3.62
CA GLY A 91 -5.74 15.90 -2.39
C GLY A 91 -4.34 15.35 -2.64
N ASN A 92 -4.19 14.47 -3.63
CA ASN A 92 -2.89 13.86 -3.95
C ASN A 92 -1.98 14.85 -4.70
N GLN A 93 -2.53 15.73 -5.55
CA GLN A 93 -1.77 16.71 -6.33
C GLN A 93 -0.95 17.68 -5.45
N GLN A 94 -1.48 18.08 -4.29
CA GLN A 94 -0.75 18.93 -3.33
C GLN A 94 0.49 18.23 -2.77
N VAL A 95 0.43 16.91 -2.54
CA VAL A 95 1.56 16.11 -2.05
C VAL A 95 2.66 16.03 -3.10
N TYR A 96 2.31 15.72 -4.35
CA TYR A 96 3.27 15.71 -5.46
C TYR A 96 3.93 17.09 -5.64
N HIS A 97 3.14 18.16 -5.57
CA HIS A 97 3.67 19.52 -5.67
C HIS A 97 4.67 19.85 -4.56
N GLN A 98 4.39 19.43 -3.31
CA GLN A 98 5.32 19.62 -2.20
C GLN A 98 6.63 18.82 -2.38
N ILE A 99 6.55 17.61 -2.92
CA ILE A 99 7.73 16.78 -3.24
C ILE A 99 8.58 17.47 -4.32
N ASP A 100 7.95 17.98 -5.38
CA ASP A 100 8.65 18.69 -6.46
C ASP A 100 9.30 19.98 -5.97
N GLN A 101 8.63 20.73 -5.09
CA GLN A 101 9.20 21.92 -4.45
C GLN A 101 10.42 21.57 -3.60
N LEU A 102 10.35 20.51 -2.79
CA LEU A 102 11.47 20.06 -1.96
C LEU A 102 12.65 19.57 -2.80
N LYS A 103 12.37 18.87 -3.91
CA LYS A 103 13.39 18.48 -4.90
C LYS A 103 14.10 19.70 -5.47
N GLN A 104 13.36 20.74 -5.85
CA GLN A 104 13.96 21.99 -6.35
C GLN A 104 14.85 22.65 -5.29
N VAL A 105 14.44 22.66 -4.02
CA VAL A 105 15.26 23.23 -2.92
C VAL A 105 16.54 22.42 -2.67
N GLU A 106 16.48 21.09 -2.68
CA GLU A 106 17.67 20.23 -2.58
C GLU A 106 18.64 20.47 -3.74
N ASP A 107 18.12 20.57 -4.97
CA ASP A 107 18.92 20.80 -6.18
C ASP A 107 19.60 22.19 -6.15
N GLN A 108 19.02 23.20 -5.48
CA GLN A 108 19.60 24.55 -5.31
C GLN A 108 20.61 24.66 -4.14
N HIS A 109 20.46 23.87 -3.07
CA HIS A 109 21.32 23.93 -1.88
C HIS A 109 22.43 22.87 -1.81
N ALA A 110 22.59 22.06 -2.86
CA ALA A 110 23.65 21.04 -2.94
C ALA A 110 25.09 21.61 -2.81
N GLU A 111 25.29 22.92 -2.99
CA GLU A 111 26.59 23.59 -3.00
C GLU A 111 27.19 23.90 -1.60
N SER A 112 26.48 23.67 -0.47
CA SER A 112 26.95 24.17 0.84
C SER A 112 26.99 23.18 2.02
N TYR A 113 27.10 21.86 1.79
CA TYR A 113 27.17 20.94 2.94
C TYR A 113 28.00 19.67 2.71
N ASN A 114 29.31 19.80 2.95
CA ASN A 114 30.27 18.68 2.94
C ASN A 114 30.03 17.62 4.04
N ASP A 115 29.07 17.83 4.95
CA ASP A 115 28.82 16.93 6.09
C ASP A 115 27.75 15.85 5.81
N ILE A 116 26.96 15.97 4.73
CA ILE A 116 26.01 14.92 4.28
C ILE A 116 26.73 13.68 3.71
N GLN A 117 27.99 13.82 3.28
CA GLN A 117 28.77 12.71 2.73
C GLN A 117 29.61 11.97 3.79
N SER A 118 29.58 12.39 5.05
CA SER A 118 30.30 11.67 6.11
C SER A 118 29.68 10.28 6.31
N ALA A 119 30.51 9.26 6.58
CA ALA A 119 30.04 7.89 6.72
C ALA A 119 28.96 7.75 7.82
N ASP A 120 29.09 8.53 8.89
CA ASP A 120 28.16 8.56 10.00
C ASP A 120 26.79 9.14 9.63
N THR A 121 26.74 10.18 8.77
CA THR A 121 25.46 10.75 8.33
C THR A 121 24.75 9.81 7.36
N ILE A 122 25.47 9.12 6.49
CA ILE A 122 24.89 8.09 5.61
C ILE A 122 24.31 6.93 6.43
N ASN A 123 25.01 6.48 7.48
CA ASN A 123 24.49 5.42 8.35
C ASN A 123 23.23 5.85 9.10
N LYS A 124 23.19 7.09 9.60
CA LYS A 124 21.97 7.67 10.21
C LYS A 124 20.82 7.76 9.20
N LEU A 125 21.11 8.16 7.96
CA LEU A 125 20.12 8.22 6.87
C LEU A 125 19.54 6.84 6.59
N ARG A 126 20.38 5.81 6.47
CA ARG A 126 19.93 4.42 6.29
C ARG A 126 19.00 3.99 7.43
N SER A 127 19.40 4.20 8.68
CA SER A 127 18.56 3.87 9.84
C SER A 127 17.23 4.62 9.83
N ARG A 128 17.23 5.90 9.42
CA ARG A 128 16.00 6.68 9.24
C ARG A 128 15.09 6.08 8.16
N LEU A 129 15.64 5.69 7.02
CA LEU A 129 14.87 5.10 5.92
C LEU A 129 14.28 3.73 6.31
N VAL A 130 15.02 2.91 7.05
CA VAL A 130 14.50 1.66 7.64
C VAL A 130 13.29 1.97 8.52
N TYR A 131 13.42 2.93 9.44
CA TYR A 131 12.33 3.33 10.33
C TYR A 131 11.11 3.84 9.56
N GLN A 132 11.29 4.72 8.57
CA GLN A 132 10.21 5.25 7.73
C GLN A 132 9.51 4.18 6.88
N SER A 133 10.21 3.11 6.53
CA SER A 133 9.63 1.98 5.82
C SER A 133 8.69 1.18 6.73
N ARG A 134 9.02 1.07 8.02
CA ARG A 134 8.25 0.33 9.03
C ARG A 134 7.14 1.16 9.70
N LYS A 135 7.10 2.48 9.53
CA LYS A 135 6.12 3.35 10.19
C LYS A 135 5.10 3.89 9.20
N ARG A 136 4.40 2.96 8.55
CA ARG A 136 3.38 3.24 7.54
C ARG A 136 1.98 3.18 8.14
N GLY A 137 1.00 3.80 7.49
CA GLY A 137 -0.38 3.83 7.95
C GLY A 137 -1.14 2.52 7.70
N ILE A 138 -0.70 1.74 6.71
CA ILE A 138 -1.31 0.45 6.33
C ILE A 138 -0.28 -0.69 6.43
N VAL A 139 -0.72 -1.85 6.91
CA VAL A 139 0.16 -3.00 7.19
C VAL A 139 0.67 -3.64 5.91
N GLU A 140 -0.10 -3.56 4.84
CA GLU A 140 0.21 -4.12 3.53
C GLU A 140 1.48 -3.51 2.96
N ILE A 141 1.57 -2.17 2.96
CA ILE A 141 2.75 -1.47 2.44
C ILE A 141 3.93 -1.61 3.40
N GLU A 142 3.66 -1.55 4.71
CA GLU A 142 4.68 -1.73 5.74
C GLU A 142 5.40 -3.07 5.56
N LEU A 143 4.66 -4.16 5.39
CA LEU A 143 5.21 -5.49 5.21
C LEU A 143 6.04 -5.59 3.92
N LEU A 144 5.53 -5.06 2.81
CA LEU A 144 6.23 -5.08 1.52
C LEU A 144 7.55 -4.32 1.56
N LEU A 145 7.57 -3.12 2.14
CA LEU A 145 8.77 -2.30 2.24
C LEU A 145 9.76 -2.86 3.27
N SER A 146 9.28 -3.34 4.42
CA SER A 146 10.15 -3.89 5.47
C SER A 146 10.90 -5.14 5.00
N THR A 147 10.18 -6.04 4.31
CA THR A 147 10.79 -7.26 3.76
C THR A 147 11.70 -6.95 2.58
N PHE A 148 11.39 -5.93 1.78
CA PHE A 148 12.27 -5.43 0.72
C PHE A 148 13.61 -4.95 1.31
N VAL A 149 13.56 -4.04 2.29
CA VAL A 149 14.75 -3.45 2.93
C VAL A 149 15.66 -4.53 3.57
N GLU A 150 15.09 -5.57 4.15
CA GLU A 150 15.85 -6.61 4.86
C GLU A 150 16.37 -7.73 3.98
N ALA A 151 15.55 -8.22 3.03
CA ALA A 151 15.86 -9.43 2.24
C ALA A 151 17.19 -9.31 1.47
N GLU A 152 17.58 -8.09 1.09
CA GLU A 152 18.74 -7.89 0.23
C GLU A 152 19.81 -6.98 0.85
N GLN A 153 19.67 -6.61 2.13
CA GLN A 153 20.52 -5.62 2.81
C GLN A 153 20.75 -4.36 1.95
N TRP A 154 19.78 -4.03 1.09
CA TRP A 154 19.97 -3.14 -0.04
C TRP A 154 20.46 -1.76 0.38
N LEU A 155 19.96 -1.27 1.51
CA LEU A 155 20.34 0.03 2.02
C LEU A 155 21.85 0.14 2.31
N LYS A 156 22.55 -0.96 2.62
CA LYS A 156 24.01 -0.95 2.81
C LYS A 156 24.76 -0.83 1.48
N ALA A 157 24.23 -1.42 0.41
CA ALA A 157 24.85 -1.44 -0.92
C ALA A 157 24.51 -0.19 -1.74
N TRP A 158 23.44 0.52 -1.39
CA TRP A 158 22.99 1.69 -2.15
C TRP A 158 23.90 2.91 -1.98
N ASP A 159 24.08 3.59 -3.10
CA ASP A 159 24.71 4.92 -3.17
C ASP A 159 23.75 6.00 -2.65
N LEU A 160 24.29 7.17 -2.32
CA LEU A 160 23.54 8.32 -1.80
C LEU A 160 22.38 8.69 -2.73
N LYS A 161 22.59 8.69 -4.05
CA LYS A 161 21.53 9.00 -5.03
C LYS A 161 20.34 8.05 -4.92
N GLN A 162 20.59 6.76 -4.73
CA GLN A 162 19.55 5.74 -4.57
C GLN A 162 18.84 5.90 -3.22
N LEU A 163 19.57 6.22 -2.15
CA LEU A 163 18.99 6.52 -0.84
C LEU A 163 18.06 7.74 -0.89
N THR A 164 18.46 8.81 -1.58
CA THR A 164 17.62 10.00 -1.77
C THR A 164 16.39 9.69 -2.62
N GLN A 165 16.55 8.94 -3.72
CA GLN A 165 15.42 8.49 -4.54
C GLN A 165 14.42 7.66 -3.73
N TYR A 166 14.93 6.75 -2.88
CA TYR A 166 14.08 5.98 -1.98
C TYR A 166 13.39 6.87 -0.93
N SER A 167 14.11 7.85 -0.37
CA SER A 167 13.52 8.83 0.55
C SER A 167 12.33 9.58 -0.08
N ARG A 168 12.46 9.98 -1.34
CA ARG A 168 11.38 10.66 -2.10
C ARG A 168 10.21 9.71 -2.38
N LEU A 169 10.49 8.46 -2.75
CA LEU A 169 9.46 7.44 -2.92
C LEU A 169 8.66 7.22 -1.63
N LEU A 170 9.33 7.26 -0.48
CA LEU A 170 8.70 7.14 0.84
C LEU A 170 7.83 8.37 1.21
N MET A 171 7.93 9.50 0.52
CA MET A 171 7.06 10.66 0.76
C MET A 171 5.70 10.54 0.06
N LEU A 172 5.57 9.62 -0.91
CA LEU A 172 4.32 9.34 -1.58
C LEU A 172 3.26 8.83 -0.59
N PRO A 173 1.97 9.10 -0.83
CA PRO A 173 0.90 8.55 -0.01
C PRO A 173 0.84 7.02 -0.15
N ASP A 174 0.57 6.34 0.96
CA ASP A 174 0.66 4.87 1.06
C ASP A 174 -0.25 4.15 0.04
N TRP A 175 -1.42 4.71 -0.28
CA TRP A 175 -2.35 4.15 -1.27
C TRP A 175 -1.79 4.17 -2.69
N ASP A 176 -1.23 5.30 -3.12
CA ASP A 176 -0.63 5.43 -4.45
C ASP A 176 0.56 4.50 -4.55
N LEU A 177 1.43 4.49 -3.54
CA LEU A 177 2.58 3.60 -3.50
C LEU A 177 2.16 2.13 -3.59
N TYR A 178 1.18 1.70 -2.81
CA TYR A 178 0.64 0.35 -2.86
C TYR A 178 0.14 -0.03 -4.27
N TYR A 179 -0.62 0.86 -4.92
CA TYR A 179 -1.11 0.60 -6.28
C TYR A 179 0.01 0.53 -7.31
N TYR A 180 1.07 1.31 -7.16
CA TYR A 180 2.25 1.26 -8.02
C TYR A 180 3.00 -0.06 -7.86
N LEU A 181 3.08 -0.59 -6.63
CA LEU A 181 3.72 -1.87 -6.34
C LEU A 181 2.96 -3.07 -6.92
N VAL A 182 1.64 -3.06 -6.79
CA VAL A 182 0.76 -4.15 -7.28
C VAL A 182 0.51 -4.05 -8.79
N LYS A 183 1.07 -3.04 -9.47
CA LYS A 183 0.86 -2.76 -10.91
C LYS A 183 -0.61 -2.54 -11.27
N LYS A 184 -1.40 -2.00 -10.32
CA LYS A 184 -2.79 -1.60 -10.58
C LYS A 184 -2.87 -0.23 -11.24
N HIS A 185 -1.93 0.64 -10.91
CA HIS A 185 -1.77 1.97 -11.49
C HIS A 185 -0.28 2.20 -11.74
N ASP A 186 0.06 2.93 -12.78
CA ASP A 186 1.43 3.40 -13.00
C ASP A 186 1.60 4.80 -12.44
N PRO A 187 2.77 5.17 -11.90
CA PRO A 187 3.01 6.55 -11.51
C PRO A 187 2.80 7.50 -12.71
N PRO A 188 2.52 8.79 -12.48
CA PRO A 188 2.38 9.77 -13.56
C PRO A 188 3.61 9.79 -14.48
N ALA A 189 3.41 9.98 -15.78
CA ALA A 189 4.51 9.99 -16.76
C ALA A 189 5.58 11.07 -16.47
N ASP A 190 5.17 12.17 -15.84
CA ASP A 190 6.05 13.28 -15.46
C ASP A 190 6.84 13.00 -14.17
N SER A 191 6.52 11.91 -13.46
CA SER A 191 7.17 11.55 -12.20
C SER A 191 8.50 10.83 -12.42
N GLU A 192 9.48 11.10 -11.56
CA GLU A 192 10.78 10.40 -11.56
C GLU A 192 10.67 8.88 -11.36
N PHE A 193 9.53 8.38 -10.85
CA PHE A 193 9.33 6.97 -10.56
C PHE A 193 8.86 6.13 -11.75
N PHE A 194 8.33 6.75 -12.82
CA PHE A 194 7.75 6.01 -13.95
C PHE A 194 8.74 5.08 -14.64
N ASN A 195 9.96 5.55 -14.86
CA ASN A 195 11.05 4.75 -15.45
C ASN A 195 12.16 4.44 -14.44
N SER A 196 11.81 4.32 -13.15
CA SER A 196 12.83 4.10 -12.11
C SER A 196 13.15 2.61 -11.91
N ASP A 197 14.46 2.30 -11.86
CA ASP A 197 14.95 0.96 -11.53
C ASP A 197 14.50 0.50 -10.15
N LEU A 198 14.45 1.44 -9.20
CA LEU A 198 13.98 1.19 -7.83
C LEU A 198 12.55 0.66 -7.80
N LEU A 199 11.61 1.29 -8.53
CA LEU A 199 10.23 0.83 -8.59
C LEU A 199 10.12 -0.53 -9.28
N ALA A 200 10.94 -0.78 -10.31
CA ALA A 200 10.99 -2.08 -10.99
C ALA A 200 11.47 -3.20 -10.05
N GLN A 201 12.49 -2.95 -9.23
CA GLN A 201 12.96 -3.87 -8.19
C GLN A 201 11.87 -4.13 -7.15
N LEU A 202 11.24 -3.08 -6.65
CA LEU A 202 10.12 -3.17 -5.69
C LEU A 202 8.93 -3.97 -6.24
N ARG A 203 8.58 -3.78 -7.52
CA ARG A 203 7.54 -4.56 -8.22
C ARG A 203 7.91 -6.03 -8.32
N THR A 204 9.17 -6.33 -8.62
CA THR A 204 9.68 -7.70 -8.71
C THR A 204 9.63 -8.40 -7.35
N HIS A 205 10.06 -7.69 -6.31
CA HIS A 205 9.92 -8.15 -4.93
C HIS A 205 8.44 -8.36 -4.59
N THR A 206 7.56 -7.40 -4.85
CA THR A 206 6.12 -7.50 -4.52
C THR A 206 5.45 -8.69 -5.20
N ALA A 207 5.83 -9.02 -6.44
CA ALA A 207 5.28 -10.15 -7.19
C ALA A 207 5.48 -11.52 -6.51
N ASN A 208 6.45 -11.64 -5.60
CA ASN A 208 6.70 -12.84 -4.79
C ASN A 208 6.64 -14.14 -5.61
N SER A 209 7.43 -14.21 -6.70
CA SER A 209 7.41 -15.37 -7.61
C SER A 209 7.74 -16.69 -6.91
N SER A 210 8.55 -16.64 -5.84
CA SER A 210 8.90 -17.79 -4.99
C SER A 210 7.79 -18.22 -4.03
N LYS A 211 6.71 -17.43 -3.88
CA LYS A 211 5.58 -17.66 -2.97
C LYS A 211 6.00 -17.91 -1.52
N THR A 212 7.05 -17.21 -1.08
CA THR A 212 7.53 -17.32 0.30
C THR A 212 6.60 -16.58 1.25
N VAL A 213 6.45 -17.12 2.47
CA VAL A 213 5.70 -16.45 3.53
C VAL A 213 6.49 -15.24 3.98
N ARG A 214 5.86 -14.06 3.95
CA ARG A 214 6.45 -12.80 4.41
C ARG A 214 5.93 -12.47 5.79
N ILE A 215 6.85 -12.23 6.72
CA ILE A 215 6.57 -11.83 8.09
C ILE A 215 7.36 -10.55 8.35
N MET A 216 6.83 -9.69 9.21
CA MET A 216 7.53 -8.50 9.68
C MET A 216 8.88 -8.92 10.28
N PRO A 217 10.00 -8.42 9.75
CA PRO A 217 11.27 -8.97 10.13
C PRO A 217 11.84 -8.26 11.39
N SER A 218 12.73 -8.97 12.09
CA SER A 218 13.27 -8.55 13.38
C SER A 218 14.36 -7.50 13.20
N LEU A 219 14.38 -6.45 14.03
CA LEU A 219 15.49 -5.52 14.03
C LEU A 219 16.76 -6.23 14.52
N GLN A 220 17.82 -6.19 13.70
CA GLN A 220 19.14 -6.60 14.14
C GLN A 220 19.61 -5.64 15.25
N PRO A 221 20.18 -6.16 16.35
CA PRO A 221 20.69 -5.35 17.46
C PRO A 221 21.91 -4.50 17.05
#